data_AF-A0A9D9SR93-F1
#
_entry.id   AF-A0A9D9SR93-F1
#
_cell.length_a   1.000
_cell.length_b   1.000
_cell.length_c   1.000
_cell.angle_alpha   90.00
_cell.angle_beta   90.00
_cell.angle_gamma   90.00
#
_symmetry.space_group_name_H-M   'P 1'
#
loop_
_entity.id
_entity.type
_entity.pdbx_description
1 polymer ?
#
loop_
_entity_poly.entity_id
_entity_poly.type
_entity_poly.pdbx_seq_one_letter_code
_entity_poly.pdbx_strand_id
1 'polypeptide(L)'
;MNTQYSSPVSGYGGSSATVEQRNRVLRNTYWLLALSMVPTVLGAWIGISTGLSRAMSPGIGLIVFMVGAFGFMFAIEKTKNSAAGVPMLLAFTFFMGVMLSRLVGSVLGLANGASLIMTAFAGTGAIFLGMATLSSVIKRDLTSMGKFLFIGAIMLLVAGIANIFLQSSALMITLAVLAIGIFSAFILYDLKRVQDGHETNYITATLGVYLSLYNVFQSLLALLGIFGSREE
;
A
#
# COMPACT_ATOMS: atom_id res chain seq x y z
N MET A 1 -32.13 -55.46 -15.88
CA MET A 1 -32.01 -54.25 -15.03
C MET A 1 -30.95 -54.52 -13.98
N ASN A 2 -29.76 -53.92 -14.11
CA ASN A 2 -28.75 -53.87 -13.05
C ASN A 2 -28.08 -52.49 -13.13
N THR A 3 -28.65 -51.52 -12.43
CA THR A 3 -28.09 -50.20 -12.23
C THR A 3 -27.02 -50.29 -11.14
N GLN A 4 -25.77 -50.52 -11.53
CA GLN A 4 -24.63 -50.29 -10.66
C GLN A 4 -24.49 -48.77 -10.45
N TYR A 5 -24.70 -48.35 -9.20
CA TYR A 5 -24.37 -47.03 -8.71
C TYR A 5 -22.86 -46.79 -8.85
N SER A 6 -22.47 -45.96 -9.81
CA SER A 6 -21.16 -45.34 -9.85
C SER A 6 -21.07 -44.32 -8.72
N SER A 7 -20.38 -44.68 -7.63
CA SER A 7 -19.97 -43.75 -6.58
C SER A 7 -19.02 -42.70 -7.16
N PRO A 8 -19.22 -41.40 -6.94
CA PRO A 8 -18.22 -40.41 -7.31
C PRO A 8 -17.02 -40.60 -6.39
N VAL A 9 -15.87 -40.92 -7.01
CA VAL A 9 -14.56 -40.92 -6.36
C VAL A 9 -14.33 -39.53 -5.80
N SER A 10 -14.30 -39.42 -4.47
CA SER A 10 -13.89 -38.24 -3.72
C SER A 10 -12.41 -37.98 -3.98
N GLY A 11 -12.12 -37.30 -5.09
CA GLY A 11 -10.78 -36.83 -5.40
C GLY A 11 -10.34 -35.83 -4.34
N TYR A 12 -9.25 -36.15 -3.64
CA TYR A 12 -8.50 -35.25 -2.77
C TYR A 12 -7.81 -34.18 -3.64
N GLY A 13 -8.60 -33.31 -4.26
CA GLY A 13 -8.13 -32.13 -4.97
C GLY A 13 -7.98 -31.00 -3.95
N GLY A 14 -6.75 -30.56 -3.71
CA GLY A 14 -6.48 -29.35 -2.92
C GLY A 14 -7.43 -28.24 -3.36
N SER A 15 -8.25 -27.75 -2.44
CA SER A 15 -9.37 -26.86 -2.70
C SER A 15 -8.87 -25.55 -3.27
N SER A 16 -8.73 -25.51 -4.60
CA SER A 16 -8.49 -24.26 -5.32
C SER A 16 -9.69 -23.37 -5.08
N ALA A 17 -9.49 -22.15 -4.57
CA ALA A 17 -10.57 -21.25 -4.22
C ALA A 17 -11.57 -21.11 -5.37
N THR A 18 -12.87 -21.28 -5.09
CA THR A 18 -13.89 -21.22 -6.14
C THR A 18 -13.91 -19.83 -6.78
N VAL A 19 -14.46 -19.73 -8.00
CA VAL A 19 -14.58 -18.44 -8.69
C VAL A 19 -15.41 -17.46 -7.84
N GLU A 20 -16.48 -17.91 -7.17
CA GLU A 20 -17.25 -17.02 -6.30
C GLU A 20 -16.45 -16.54 -5.09
N GLN A 21 -15.64 -17.41 -4.48
CA GLN A 21 -14.77 -17.04 -3.36
C GLN A 21 -13.76 -15.97 -3.78
N ARG A 22 -13.08 -16.14 -4.93
CA ARG A 22 -12.11 -15.17 -5.46
C ARG A 22 -12.76 -13.81 -5.73
N ASN A 23 -13.93 -13.79 -6.38
CA ASN A 23 -14.67 -12.56 -6.64
C ASN A 23 -15.12 -11.85 -5.36
N ARG A 24 -15.51 -12.62 -4.33
CA ARG A 24 -15.86 -12.06 -3.01
C ARG A 24 -14.65 -11.41 -2.33
N VAL A 25 -13.50 -12.08 -2.32
CA VAL A 25 -12.26 -11.53 -1.74
C VAL A 25 -11.87 -10.26 -2.48
N LEU A 26 -11.84 -10.27 -3.82
CA LEU A 26 -11.54 -9.08 -4.63
C LEU A 26 -12.43 -7.89 -4.27
N ARG A 27 -13.75 -8.07 -4.29
CA ARG A 27 -14.70 -6.99 -3.96
C ARG A 27 -14.49 -6.46 -2.54
N ASN A 28 -14.26 -7.35 -1.59
CA ASN A 28 -14.01 -6.97 -0.20
C ASN A 28 -12.67 -6.22 -0.06
N THR A 29 -11.64 -6.63 -0.79
CA THR A 29 -10.35 -5.95 -0.83
C THR A 29 -10.51 -4.53 -1.34
N TYR A 30 -11.26 -4.31 -2.44
CA TYR A 30 -11.53 -2.98 -2.98
C TYR A 30 -12.32 -2.10 -2.01
N TRP A 31 -13.37 -2.64 -1.38
CA TRP A 31 -14.17 -1.89 -0.41
C TRP A 31 -13.37 -1.53 0.84
N LEU A 32 -12.64 -2.48 1.40
CA LEU A 32 -11.83 -2.25 2.60
C LEU A 32 -10.67 -1.28 2.30
N LEU A 33 -10.09 -1.37 1.10
CA LEU A 33 -9.08 -0.42 0.63
C LEU A 33 -9.65 1.00 0.57
N ALA A 34 -10.79 1.20 -0.09
CA ALA A 34 -11.45 2.51 -0.16
C ALA A 34 -11.80 3.04 1.24
N LEU A 35 -12.34 2.18 2.11
CA LEU A 35 -12.65 2.51 3.50
C LEU A 35 -11.39 2.92 4.27
N SER A 36 -10.25 2.27 4.03
CA SER A 36 -8.97 2.57 4.70
C SER A 36 -8.34 3.91 4.31
N MET A 37 -8.74 4.49 3.18
CA MET A 37 -8.29 5.83 2.77
C MET A 37 -8.88 6.92 3.67
N VAL A 38 -10.12 6.75 4.15
CA VAL A 38 -10.80 7.71 5.05
C VAL A 38 -10.00 7.97 6.33
N PRO A 39 -9.66 6.95 7.16
CA PRO A 39 -8.84 7.16 8.35
C PRO A 39 -7.43 7.66 8.00
N THR A 40 -6.87 7.33 6.82
CA THR A 40 -5.57 7.86 6.40
C THR A 40 -5.63 9.39 6.22
N VAL A 41 -6.66 9.89 5.53
CA VAL A 41 -6.87 11.33 5.35
C VAL A 41 -7.16 12.02 6.69
N LEU A 42 -8.01 11.42 7.54
CA LEU A 42 -8.29 11.94 8.87
C LEU A 42 -7.04 11.99 9.76
N GLY A 43 -6.21 10.94 9.72
CA GLY A 43 -4.95 10.88 10.44
C GLY A 43 -3.97 11.96 9.99
N ALA A 44 -3.86 12.18 8.67
CA ALA A 44 -3.04 13.26 8.13
C ALA A 44 -3.53 14.63 8.58
N TRP A 45 -4.84 14.88 8.51
CA TRP A 45 -5.45 16.13 8.96
C TRP A 45 -5.24 16.39 10.46
N ILE A 46 -5.49 15.39 11.31
CA ILE A 46 -5.26 15.48 12.76
C ILE A 46 -3.77 15.69 13.06
N GLY A 47 -2.88 14.98 12.37
CA GLY A 47 -1.44 15.14 12.55
C GLY A 47 -0.95 16.55 12.20
N ILE A 48 -1.55 17.19 11.20
CA ILE A 48 -1.27 18.59 10.83
C ILE A 48 -1.87 19.56 11.86
N SER A 49 -3.15 19.40 12.23
CA SER A 49 -3.87 20.34 13.09
C SER A 49 -3.36 20.36 14.52
N THR A 50 -2.96 19.20 15.06
CA THR A 50 -2.38 19.07 16.40
C THR A 50 -0.91 19.46 16.46
N GLY A 51 -0.23 19.57 15.32
CA GLY A 51 1.21 19.79 15.25
C GLY A 51 2.04 18.63 15.81
N LEU A 52 1.43 17.46 16.08
CA LEU A 52 2.08 16.29 16.67
C LEU A 52 3.33 15.88 15.87
N SER A 53 3.24 15.96 14.55
CA SER A 53 4.36 15.64 13.67
C SER A 53 5.46 16.68 13.61
N ARG A 54 5.25 17.91 14.09
CA ARG A 54 6.30 18.92 14.31
C ARG A 54 6.94 18.78 15.69
N ALA A 55 6.17 18.35 16.69
CA ALA A 55 6.63 18.17 18.06
C ALA A 55 7.57 16.96 18.23
N MET A 56 7.46 15.94 17.38
CA MET A 56 8.35 14.79 17.40
C MET A 56 9.69 15.11 16.71
N SER A 57 10.82 14.82 17.34
CA SER A 57 12.11 14.91 16.63
C SER A 57 12.15 13.90 15.47
N PRO A 58 12.94 14.13 14.39
CA PRO A 58 13.06 13.17 13.29
C PRO A 58 13.42 11.75 13.75
N GLY A 59 14.27 11.62 14.79
CA GLY A 59 14.65 10.32 15.35
C GLY A 59 13.52 9.63 16.11
N ILE A 60 12.76 10.37 16.94
CA ILE A 60 11.61 9.83 17.66
C ILE A 60 10.50 9.44 16.68
N GLY A 61 10.26 10.25 15.64
CA GLY A 61 9.32 9.95 14.56
C GLY A 61 9.65 8.63 13.85
N LEU A 62 10.93 8.40 13.54
CA LEU A 62 11.37 7.14 12.91
C LEU A 62 11.15 5.93 13.84
N ILE A 63 11.52 6.04 15.12
CA ILE A 63 11.32 4.95 16.09
C ILE A 63 9.82 4.64 16.25
N VAL A 64 8.98 5.66 16.42
CA VAL A 64 7.52 5.48 16.53
C VAL A 64 6.96 4.89 15.25
N PHE A 65 7.44 5.32 14.08
CA PHE A 65 7.06 4.74 12.80
C PHE A 65 7.45 3.26 12.72
N MET A 66 8.68 2.89 13.06
CA MET A 66 9.12 1.50 13.04
C MET A 66 8.32 0.63 14.02
N VAL A 67 8.26 1.04 15.29
CA VAL A 67 7.55 0.28 16.33
C VAL A 67 6.07 0.17 16.01
N GLY A 68 5.45 1.27 15.57
CA GLY A 68 4.06 1.30 15.15
C GLY A 68 3.82 0.41 13.93
N ALA A 69 4.59 0.59 12.85
CA ALA A 69 4.42 -0.17 11.61
C ALA A 69 4.60 -1.68 11.85
N PHE A 70 5.67 -2.12 12.51
CA PHE A 70 5.88 -3.53 12.81
C PHE A 70 4.84 -4.07 13.80
N GLY A 71 4.49 -3.30 14.83
CA GLY A 71 3.48 -3.69 15.82
C GLY A 71 2.09 -3.86 15.21
N PHE A 72 1.65 -2.91 14.39
CA PHE A 72 0.38 -3.00 13.68
C PHE A 72 0.39 -4.11 12.63
N MET A 73 1.45 -4.25 11.83
CA MET A 73 1.54 -5.35 10.84
C MET A 73 1.42 -6.71 11.52
N PHE A 74 2.14 -6.92 12.63
CA PHE A 74 2.03 -8.15 13.40
C PHE A 74 0.62 -8.37 13.96
N ALA A 75 0.01 -7.33 14.52
CA ALA A 75 -1.32 -7.42 15.10
C ALA A 75 -2.41 -7.67 14.05
N ILE A 76 -2.35 -7.02 12.89
CA ILE A 76 -3.27 -7.25 11.76
C ILE A 76 -3.13 -8.69 11.27
N GLU A 77 -1.90 -9.15 11.04
CA GLU A 77 -1.66 -10.49 10.54
C GLU A 77 -2.12 -11.58 11.53
N LYS A 78 -2.03 -11.29 12.84
CA LYS A 78 -2.57 -12.16 13.89
C LYS A 78 -4.10 -12.11 13.99
N THR A 79 -4.71 -10.96 13.71
CA THR A 79 -6.16 -10.74 13.83
C THR A 79 -6.92 -10.90 12.51
N LYS A 80 -6.25 -11.20 11.40
CA LYS A 80 -6.82 -11.31 10.05
C LYS A 80 -7.95 -12.34 9.90
N ASN A 81 -8.03 -13.32 10.79
CA ASN A 81 -9.08 -14.35 10.80
C ASN A 81 -10.17 -14.08 11.85
N SER A 82 -10.16 -12.90 12.47
CA SER A 82 -11.09 -12.48 13.53
C SER A 82 -11.82 -11.19 13.16
N ALA A 83 -12.94 -10.92 13.81
CA ALA A 83 -13.72 -9.68 13.64
C ALA A 83 -12.90 -8.41 13.97
N ALA A 84 -11.83 -8.56 14.77
CA ALA A 84 -10.92 -7.47 15.12
C ALA A 84 -9.99 -7.03 13.96
N GLY A 85 -9.83 -7.83 12.90
CA GLY A 85 -8.86 -7.54 11.85
C GLY A 85 -9.17 -6.28 11.03
N VAL A 86 -10.45 -6.00 10.75
CA VAL A 86 -10.87 -4.79 10.03
C VAL A 86 -10.61 -3.52 10.86
N PRO A 87 -11.09 -3.40 12.13
CA PRO A 87 -10.73 -2.28 12.98
C PRO A 87 -9.22 -2.09 13.15
N MET A 88 -8.45 -3.17 13.27
CA MET A 88 -6.99 -3.09 13.40
C MET A 88 -6.34 -2.51 12.15
N LEU A 89 -6.81 -2.90 10.96
CA LEU A 89 -6.37 -2.33 9.70
C LEU A 89 -6.70 -0.84 9.61
N LEU A 90 -7.92 -0.43 9.99
CA LEU A 90 -8.30 0.99 9.96
C LEU A 90 -7.51 1.83 10.97
N ALA A 91 -7.21 1.28 12.15
CA ALA A 91 -6.35 1.93 13.13
C ALA A 91 -4.91 2.07 12.60
N PHE A 92 -4.40 1.06 11.90
CA PHE A 92 -3.11 1.14 11.24
C PHE A 92 -3.08 2.20 10.15
N THR A 93 -4.11 2.26 9.29
CA THR A 93 -4.13 3.27 8.22
C THR A 93 -4.32 4.68 8.76
N PHE A 94 -5.05 4.84 9.87
CA PHE A 94 -5.07 6.10 10.63
C PHE A 94 -3.67 6.49 11.12
N PHE A 95 -2.97 5.57 11.79
CA PHE A 95 -1.60 5.78 12.26
C PHE A 95 -0.65 6.19 11.12
N MET A 96 -0.73 5.51 9.98
CA MET A 96 0.05 5.83 8.79
C MET A 96 -0.28 7.23 8.24
N GLY A 97 -1.55 7.62 8.28
CA GLY A 97 -1.98 8.99 7.98
C GLY A 97 -1.33 10.03 8.89
N VAL A 98 -1.33 9.79 10.20
CA VAL A 98 -0.65 10.67 11.17
C VAL A 98 0.84 10.78 10.87
N MET A 99 1.51 9.69 10.51
CA MET A 99 2.94 9.73 10.15
C MET A 99 3.21 10.50 8.86
N LEU A 100 2.28 10.45 7.91
CA LEU A 100 2.35 11.18 6.63
C LEU A 100 2.15 12.70 6.81
N SER A 101 1.53 13.12 7.91
CA SER A 101 1.20 14.52 8.19
C SER A 101 2.40 15.47 8.13
N ARG A 102 3.63 15.00 8.40
CA ARG A 102 4.85 15.81 8.27
C ARG A 102 5.10 16.20 6.81
N LEU A 103 5.09 15.22 5.91
CA LEU A 103 5.34 15.44 4.48
C LEU A 103 4.22 16.29 3.87
N VAL A 104 2.96 15.95 4.18
CA VAL A 104 1.80 16.72 3.71
C VAL A 104 1.86 18.15 4.26
N GLY A 105 2.21 18.32 5.53
CA GLY A 105 2.38 19.63 6.16
C GLY A 105 3.50 20.46 5.54
N SER A 106 4.63 19.85 5.16
CA SER A 106 5.70 20.57 4.45
C SER A 106 5.28 21.02 3.06
N VAL A 107 4.52 20.21 2.33
CA VAL A 107 4.02 20.59 0.99
C VAL A 107 2.90 21.62 1.09
N LEU A 108 2.01 21.54 2.08
CA LEU A 108 0.97 22.55 2.33
C LEU A 108 1.54 23.94 2.65
N GLY A 109 2.78 24.02 3.12
CA GLY A 109 3.47 25.28 3.34
C GLY A 109 3.92 25.99 2.05
N LEU A 110 3.89 25.31 0.90
CA LEU A 110 4.18 25.89 -0.41
C LEU A 110 2.97 26.67 -0.93
N ALA A 111 3.20 27.69 -1.78
CA ALA A 111 2.14 28.52 -2.33
C ALA A 111 1.06 27.73 -3.10
N ASN A 112 1.47 26.66 -3.78
CA ASN A 112 0.61 25.73 -4.54
C ASN A 112 0.35 24.40 -3.80
N GLY A 113 0.63 24.31 -2.50
CA GLY A 113 0.67 23.06 -1.73
C GLY A 113 -0.60 22.20 -1.80
N ALA A 114 -1.78 22.81 -1.69
CA ALA A 114 -3.05 22.10 -1.78
C ALA A 114 -3.27 21.47 -3.17
N SER A 115 -2.85 22.19 -4.24
CA SER A 115 -2.91 21.68 -5.61
C SER A 115 -1.98 20.48 -5.79
N LEU A 116 -0.74 20.56 -5.30
CA LEU A 116 0.24 19.47 -5.38
C LEU A 116 -0.26 18.19 -4.69
N ILE A 117 -0.91 18.32 -3.54
CA ILE A 117 -1.51 17.18 -2.82
C ILE A 117 -2.66 16.56 -3.63
N MET A 118 -3.52 17.40 -4.21
CA MET A 118 -4.60 16.92 -5.07
C MET A 118 -4.06 16.20 -6.31
N THR A 119 -3.01 16.73 -6.95
CA THR A 119 -2.34 16.09 -8.09
C THR A 119 -1.68 14.77 -7.68
N ALA A 120 -1.01 14.71 -6.54
CA ALA A 120 -0.42 13.46 -6.02
C ALA A 120 -1.51 12.39 -5.76
N PHE A 121 -2.63 12.80 -5.18
CA PHE A 121 -3.77 11.91 -4.92
C PHE A 121 -4.40 11.40 -6.22
N ALA A 122 -4.65 12.29 -7.17
CA ALA A 122 -5.18 11.95 -8.49
C ALA A 122 -4.22 11.03 -9.26
N GLY A 123 -2.92 11.32 -9.24
CA GLY A 123 -1.89 10.48 -9.87
C GLY A 123 -1.82 9.08 -9.25
N THR A 124 -1.92 8.99 -7.93
CA THR A 124 -1.98 7.71 -7.21
C THR A 124 -3.23 6.91 -7.60
N GLY A 125 -4.39 7.57 -7.70
CA GLY A 125 -5.63 6.96 -8.17
C GLY A 125 -5.53 6.47 -9.62
N ALA A 126 -4.92 7.24 -10.51
CA ALA A 126 -4.69 6.85 -11.90
C ALA A 126 -3.77 5.63 -12.01
N ILE A 127 -2.68 5.60 -11.24
CA ILE A 127 -1.78 4.44 -11.13
C ILE A 127 -2.55 3.23 -10.63
N PHE A 128 -3.32 3.38 -9.56
CA PHE A 128 -4.12 2.29 -9.00
C PHE A 128 -5.08 1.70 -10.03
N LEU A 129 -5.86 2.55 -10.70
CA LEU A 129 -6.81 2.12 -11.73
C LEU A 129 -6.10 1.45 -12.93
N GLY A 130 -4.95 1.98 -13.34
CA GLY A 130 -4.12 1.37 -14.38
C GLY A 130 -3.63 -0.02 -13.98
N MET A 131 -3.08 -0.16 -12.77
CA MET A 131 -2.58 -1.46 -12.27
C MET A 131 -3.71 -2.46 -12.00
N ALA A 132 -4.86 -1.99 -11.50
CA ALA A 132 -6.06 -2.81 -11.30
C ALA A 132 -6.65 -3.29 -12.64
N THR A 133 -6.58 -2.46 -13.68
CA THR A 133 -6.99 -2.89 -15.03
C THR A 133 -6.00 -3.93 -15.57
N LEU A 134 -4.70 -3.67 -15.46
CA LEU A 134 -3.66 -4.60 -15.91
C LEU A 134 -3.71 -5.95 -15.18
N SER A 135 -3.99 -5.98 -13.87
CA SER A 135 -4.12 -7.25 -13.13
C SER A 135 -5.22 -8.13 -13.73
N SER A 136 -6.33 -7.52 -14.17
CA SER A 136 -7.45 -8.23 -14.78
C SER A 136 -7.20 -8.72 -16.21
N VAL A 137 -6.36 -8.01 -16.97
CA VAL A 137 -6.06 -8.32 -18.38
C VAL A 137 -4.91 -9.31 -18.51
N ILE A 138 -3.91 -9.24 -17.63
CA ILE A 138 -2.74 -10.13 -17.67
C ILE A 138 -3.15 -11.55 -17.31
N LYS A 139 -2.99 -12.48 -18.26
CA LYS A 139 -3.30 -13.90 -18.07
C LYS A 139 -2.15 -14.72 -17.49
N ARG A 140 -0.91 -14.20 -17.57
CA ARG A 140 0.29 -14.88 -17.05
C ARG A 140 0.32 -14.78 -15.52
N ASP A 141 0.80 -15.84 -14.87
CA ASP A 141 1.10 -15.84 -13.44
C ASP A 141 2.30 -14.90 -13.15
N LEU A 142 2.11 -14.01 -12.18
CA LEU A 142 3.10 -13.03 -11.73
C LEU A 142 3.80 -13.45 -10.43
N THR A 143 3.56 -14.65 -9.90
CA THR A 143 4.12 -15.12 -8.63
C THR A 143 5.65 -14.99 -8.57
N SER A 144 6.34 -15.26 -9.68
CA SER A 144 7.80 -15.11 -9.79
C SER A 144 8.30 -13.66 -9.66
N MET A 145 7.46 -12.68 -9.99
CA MET A 145 7.79 -11.25 -9.91
C MET A 145 7.96 -10.79 -8.45
N GLY A 146 7.28 -11.44 -7.49
CA GLY A 146 7.34 -11.06 -6.08
C GLY A 146 8.75 -11.05 -5.50
N LYS A 147 9.60 -12.01 -5.89
CA LYS A 147 11.01 -12.06 -5.46
C LYS A 147 11.81 -10.86 -5.97
N PHE A 148 11.60 -10.48 -7.22
CA PHE A 148 12.26 -9.33 -7.83
C PHE A 148 11.80 -8.02 -7.20
N LEU A 149 10.48 -7.86 -6.99
CA LEU A 149 9.92 -6.68 -6.35
C LEU A 149 10.42 -6.52 -4.90
N PHE A 150 10.52 -7.63 -4.16
CA PHE A 150 11.06 -7.63 -2.81
C PHE A 150 12.52 -7.16 -2.78
N ILE A 151 13.36 -7.65 -3.70
CA ILE A 151 14.75 -7.18 -3.85
C ILE A 151 14.76 -5.68 -4.21
N GLY A 152 13.91 -5.24 -5.13
CA GLY A 152 13.77 -3.83 -5.48
C GLY A 152 13.41 -2.94 -4.28
N ALA A 153 12.47 -3.37 -3.44
CA ALA A 153 12.10 -2.68 -2.22
C ALA A 153 13.26 -2.61 -1.20
N ILE A 154 14.04 -3.69 -1.05
CA ILE A 154 15.24 -3.69 -0.20
C ILE A 154 16.27 -2.70 -0.75
N MET A 155 16.50 -2.68 -2.06
CA MET A 155 17.45 -1.74 -2.68
C MET A 155 17.00 -0.28 -2.48
N LEU A 156 15.69 0.00 -2.59
CA LEU A 156 15.13 1.30 -2.24
C LEU A 156 15.36 1.67 -0.77
N LEU A 157 15.15 0.74 0.16
CA LEU A 157 15.39 0.96 1.58
C LEU A 157 16.87 1.29 1.85
N VAL A 158 17.79 0.48 1.31
CA VAL A 158 19.24 0.66 1.50
C VAL A 158 19.70 1.99 0.89
N ALA A 159 19.27 2.30 -0.33
CA ALA A 159 19.60 3.58 -0.97
C ALA A 159 18.95 4.78 -0.26
N GLY A 160 17.75 4.60 0.32
CA GLY A 160 17.11 5.58 1.18
C GLY A 160 17.90 5.87 2.45
N ILE A 161 18.40 4.84 3.12
CA ILE A 161 19.28 4.98 4.29
C ILE A 161 20.60 5.65 3.88
N ALA A 162 21.21 5.25 2.78
CA ALA A 162 22.42 5.90 2.26
C ALA A 162 22.19 7.39 1.99
N ASN A 163 21.00 7.77 1.49
CA ASN A 163 20.66 9.17 1.24
C ASN A 163 20.61 10.02 2.51
N ILE A 164 20.37 9.44 3.69
CA ILE A 164 20.38 10.17 4.95
C ILE A 164 21.78 10.73 5.24
N PHE A 165 22.83 9.99 4.88
CA PHE A 165 24.22 10.39 5.06
C PHE A 165 24.74 11.24 3.88
N LEU A 166 24.32 10.91 2.65
CA LEU A 166 24.76 11.62 1.44
C LEU A 166 24.03 12.95 1.22
N GLN A 167 22.79 13.07 1.71
CA GLN A 167 21.93 14.25 1.56
C GLN A 167 21.83 14.75 0.11
N SER A 168 21.78 13.83 -0.86
CA SER A 168 21.79 14.18 -2.28
C SER A 168 20.38 14.41 -2.83
N SER A 169 20.13 15.62 -3.31
CA SER A 169 18.86 15.99 -3.96
C SER A 169 18.58 15.16 -5.22
N ALA A 170 19.62 14.82 -5.99
CA ALA A 170 19.48 13.99 -7.18
C ALA A 170 19.05 12.56 -6.80
N LEU A 171 19.68 12.00 -5.78
CA LEU A 171 19.35 10.65 -5.31
C LEU A 171 17.94 10.58 -4.72
N MET A 172 17.48 11.63 -4.03
CA MET A 172 16.10 11.72 -3.55
C MET A 172 15.06 11.65 -4.67
N ILE A 173 15.29 12.38 -5.78
CA ILE A 173 14.42 12.34 -6.96
C ILE A 173 14.45 10.93 -7.59
N THR A 174 15.63 10.35 -7.77
CA THR A 174 15.77 8.99 -8.31
C THR A 174 15.04 7.96 -7.46
N LEU A 175 15.19 8.02 -6.13
CA LEU A 175 14.49 7.14 -5.20
C LEU A 175 12.99 7.25 -5.32
N ALA A 176 12.45 8.47 -5.40
CA ALA A 176 11.01 8.66 -5.49
C ALA A 176 10.45 8.14 -6.83
N VAL A 177 11.13 8.37 -7.95
CA VAL A 177 10.72 7.80 -9.26
C VAL A 177 10.76 6.27 -9.24
N LEU A 178 11.83 5.68 -8.70
CA LEU A 178 11.95 4.23 -8.58
C LEU A 178 10.89 3.65 -7.63
N ALA A 179 10.60 4.33 -6.52
CA ALA A 179 9.55 3.94 -5.59
C ALA A 179 8.18 3.94 -6.26
N ILE A 180 7.83 4.97 -7.04
CA ILE A 180 6.58 4.99 -7.82
C ILE A 180 6.50 3.76 -8.72
N GLY A 181 7.55 3.46 -9.48
CA GLY A 181 7.56 2.29 -10.38
C GLY A 181 7.44 0.95 -9.65
N ILE A 182 8.26 0.74 -8.62
CA ILE A 182 8.30 -0.52 -7.84
C ILE A 182 6.99 -0.75 -7.10
N PHE A 183 6.46 0.27 -6.41
CA PHE A 183 5.21 0.11 -5.68
C PHE A 183 3.99 0.05 -6.61
N SER A 184 4.03 0.66 -7.79
CA SER A 184 3.01 0.41 -8.83
C SER A 184 3.02 -1.06 -9.27
N ALA A 185 4.21 -1.65 -9.45
CA ALA A 185 4.32 -3.07 -9.78
C ALA A 185 3.89 -3.98 -8.62
N PHE A 186 4.07 -3.57 -7.36
CA PHE A 186 3.49 -4.26 -6.20
C PHE A 186 1.96 -4.21 -6.20
N ILE A 187 1.33 -3.07 -6.54
CA ILE A 187 -0.14 -2.99 -6.66
C ILE A 187 -0.62 -4.02 -7.69
N LEU A 188 0.02 -4.08 -8.85
CA LEU A 188 -0.29 -5.05 -9.89
C LEU A 188 -0.14 -6.49 -9.36
N TYR A 189 0.99 -6.79 -8.71
CA TYR A 189 1.29 -8.11 -8.16
C TYR A 189 0.27 -8.55 -7.11
N ASP A 190 -0.04 -7.68 -6.14
CA ASP A 190 -0.95 -8.01 -5.04
C ASP A 190 -2.38 -8.19 -5.55
N LEU A 191 -2.88 -7.31 -6.43
CA LEU A 191 -4.20 -7.48 -7.05
C LEU A 191 -4.27 -8.77 -7.87
N LYS A 192 -3.20 -9.10 -8.60
CA LYS A 192 -3.13 -10.34 -9.38
C LYS A 192 -3.17 -11.58 -8.48
N ARG A 193 -2.46 -11.57 -7.34
CA ARG A 193 -2.51 -12.67 -6.36
C ARG A 193 -3.90 -12.91 -5.79
N VAL A 194 -4.66 -11.85 -5.52
CA VAL A 194 -6.04 -11.98 -5.04
C VAL A 194 -6.95 -12.53 -6.16
N GLN A 195 -6.77 -12.04 -7.39
CA GLN A 195 -7.57 -12.47 -8.54
C GLN A 195 -7.32 -13.93 -8.93
N ASP A 196 -6.07 -14.37 -8.88
CA ASP A 196 -5.68 -15.74 -9.18
C ASP A 196 -5.95 -16.70 -7.99
N GLY A 197 -6.31 -16.17 -6.82
CA GLY A 197 -6.66 -16.94 -5.62
C GLY A 197 -5.48 -17.38 -4.78
N HIS A 198 -4.29 -16.83 -5.02
CA HIS A 198 -3.11 -17.02 -4.18
C HIS A 198 -3.23 -16.32 -2.82
N GLU A 199 -4.08 -15.29 -2.73
CA GLU A 199 -4.41 -14.62 -1.47
C GLU A 199 -5.92 -14.70 -1.24
N THR A 200 -6.32 -15.43 -0.20
CA THR A 200 -7.75 -15.68 0.12
C THR A 200 -8.27 -14.77 1.24
N ASN A 201 -7.38 -14.03 1.91
CA ASN A 201 -7.76 -13.10 2.96
C ASN A 201 -7.75 -11.66 2.45
N TYR A 202 -8.93 -11.03 2.43
CA TYR A 202 -9.08 -9.66 1.95
C TYR A 202 -8.37 -8.62 2.86
N ILE A 203 -8.14 -8.90 4.14
CA ILE A 203 -7.41 -8.00 5.06
C ILE A 203 -5.92 -7.97 4.71
N THR A 204 -5.29 -9.14 4.55
CA THR A 204 -3.88 -9.24 4.11
C THR A 204 -3.70 -8.63 2.72
N ALA A 205 -4.66 -8.89 1.81
CA ALA A 205 -4.68 -8.26 0.49
C ALA A 205 -4.78 -6.74 0.55
N THR A 206 -5.71 -6.21 1.36
CA THR A 206 -5.87 -4.76 1.52
C THR A 206 -4.63 -4.13 2.13
N LEU A 207 -4.00 -4.77 3.12
CA LEU A 207 -2.78 -4.28 3.75
C LEU A 207 -1.64 -4.10 2.72
N GLY A 208 -1.38 -5.10 1.86
CA GLY A 208 -0.32 -5.03 0.84
C GLY A 208 -0.57 -3.94 -0.20
N VAL A 209 -1.80 -3.90 -0.74
CA VAL A 209 -2.20 -2.88 -1.72
C VAL A 209 -2.18 -1.48 -1.11
N TYR A 210 -2.63 -1.33 0.15
CA TYR A 210 -2.59 -0.07 0.89
C TYR A 210 -1.16 0.44 1.08
N LEU A 211 -0.24 -0.42 1.53
CA LEU A 211 1.17 -0.05 1.71
C LEU A 211 1.80 0.42 0.40
N SER A 212 1.47 -0.24 -0.70
CA SER A 212 1.95 0.15 -2.01
C SER A 212 1.39 1.50 -2.45
N LEU A 213 0.08 1.73 -2.26
CA LEU A 213 -0.55 3.03 -2.54
C LEU A 213 0.01 4.16 -1.68
N TYR A 214 0.24 3.90 -0.40
CA TYR A 214 0.85 4.86 0.52
C TYR A 214 2.23 5.29 0.01
N ASN A 215 3.08 4.35 -0.39
CA ASN A 215 4.41 4.64 -0.89
C ASN A 215 4.38 5.37 -2.26
N VAL A 216 3.46 5.00 -3.15
CA VAL A 216 3.26 5.72 -4.42
C VAL A 216 2.86 7.17 -4.16
N PHE A 217 1.86 7.40 -3.28
CA PHE A 217 1.42 8.74 -2.92
C PHE A 217 2.54 9.56 -2.27
N GLN A 218 3.23 8.98 -1.29
CA GLN A 218 4.35 9.65 -0.61
C GLN A 218 5.44 10.06 -1.60
N SER A 219 5.78 9.19 -2.54
CA SER A 219 6.83 9.43 -3.52
C SER A 219 6.41 10.46 -4.58
N LEU A 220 5.16 10.40 -5.06
CA LEU A 220 4.60 11.43 -5.95
C LEU A 220 4.57 12.79 -5.26
N LEU A 221 4.09 12.84 -4.02
CA LEU A 221 4.01 14.08 -3.25
C LEU A 221 5.40 14.66 -2.98
N ALA A 222 6.40 13.81 -2.67
CA ALA A 222 7.78 14.25 -2.51
C ALA A 222 8.35 14.83 -3.81
N LEU A 223 8.15 14.18 -4.96
CA LEU A 223 8.58 14.72 -6.26
C LEU A 223 7.89 16.05 -6.58
N LEU A 224 6.57 16.09 -6.46
CA LEU A 224 5.78 17.29 -6.75
C LEU A 224 6.14 18.44 -5.80
N GLY A 225 6.40 18.16 -4.52
CA GLY A 225 6.89 19.16 -3.57
C GLY A 225 8.27 19.71 -3.95
N ILE A 226 9.18 18.84 -4.41
CA ILE A 226 10.54 19.23 -4.84
C ILE A 226 10.53 20.05 -6.13
N PHE A 227 9.65 19.74 -7.09
CA PHE A 227 9.56 20.49 -8.35
C PHE A 227 8.70 21.75 -8.21
N GLY A 228 7.61 21.67 -7.46
CA GLY A 228 6.72 22.81 -7.20
C GLY A 228 7.38 23.93 -6.39
N SER A 229 8.45 23.64 -5.64
CA SER A 229 9.24 24.66 -4.93
C SER A 229 10.33 25.32 -5.78
N ARG A 230 10.53 24.91 -7.04
CA ARG A 230 11.59 25.44 -7.93
C ARG A 230 11.08 26.44 -8.97
N GLU A 231 9.77 26.57 -9.11
CA GLU A 231 9.12 27.52 -10.03
C GLU A 231 8.87 28.89 -9.37
N GLU A 232 9.41 29.12 -8.17
CA GLU A 232 9.50 30.40 -7.45
C GLU A 232 10.98 30.77 -7.20
#